data_AF-A0ABD5CNP6-F1
#
_entry.id   AF-A0ABD5CNP6-F1
#
_cell.length_a   1.000
_cell.length_b   1.000
_cell.length_c   1.000
_cell.angle_alpha   90.00
_cell.angle_beta   90.00
_cell.angle_gamma   90.00
#
_symmetry.space_group_name_H-M   'P 1'
#
loop_
_entity.id
_entity.type
_entity.pdbx_description
1 polymer ?
#
loop_
_entity_poly.entity_id
_entity_poly.type
_entity_poly.pdbx_seq_one_letter_code
_entity_poly.pdbx_strand_id
1 'polypeptide(L)'
;MKGRSILLGAALPVLFVVLPVAYAQTNPAIAQVAYKVVDGSKVDSNTLQGWKTWRALACERCHGAQQQGMVGPSLVEAFKTLDKNEFHRTVFGGRVEKGMPDFSSSQMMQKNWENLYAYLKGRSDGHIKPGDLQAIDAK
;
A
#
# COMPACT_ATOMS: atom_id res chain seq x y z
N MET A 1 40.39 -41.07 -58.19
CA MET A 1 40.68 -40.27 -56.97
C MET A 1 39.40 -39.58 -56.52
N LYS A 2 39.20 -39.56 -55.19
CA LYS A 2 38.03 -39.11 -54.41
C LYS A 2 37.24 -37.90 -54.96
N GLY A 3 35.91 -38.02 -54.93
CA GLY A 3 34.98 -36.89 -54.87
C GLY A 3 33.80 -37.24 -53.97
N ARG A 4 33.86 -36.82 -52.70
CA ARG A 4 32.79 -36.99 -51.69
C ARG A 4 31.78 -35.87 -51.89
N SER A 5 30.54 -36.18 -52.24
CA SER A 5 29.45 -35.22 -52.23
C SER A 5 29.00 -34.96 -50.79
N ILE A 6 29.18 -33.72 -50.34
CA ILE A 6 28.77 -33.23 -49.01
C ILE A 6 27.31 -32.79 -49.11
N LEU A 7 26.44 -33.42 -48.34
CA LEU A 7 25.07 -32.99 -48.09
C LEU A 7 25.12 -31.72 -47.21
N LEU A 8 24.75 -30.55 -47.75
CA LEU A 8 24.43 -29.37 -46.94
C LEU A 8 22.99 -29.50 -46.44
N GLY A 9 22.83 -29.87 -45.17
CA GLY A 9 21.56 -29.72 -44.45
C GLY A 9 21.31 -28.25 -44.13
N ALA A 10 20.21 -27.70 -44.63
CA ALA A 10 19.72 -26.38 -44.22
C ALA A 10 19.06 -26.49 -42.84
N ALA A 11 19.73 -26.03 -41.80
CA ALA A 11 19.14 -25.86 -40.48
C ALA A 11 18.40 -24.52 -40.43
N LEU A 12 17.07 -24.55 -40.38
CA LEU A 12 16.25 -23.37 -40.06
C LEU A 12 16.44 -23.00 -38.58
N PRO A 13 16.75 -21.73 -38.24
CA PRO A 13 16.77 -21.30 -36.86
C PRO A 13 15.34 -21.14 -36.35
N VAL A 14 14.94 -21.97 -35.39
CA VAL A 14 13.71 -21.77 -34.63
C VAL A 14 13.92 -20.57 -33.71
N LEU A 15 13.39 -19.42 -34.10
CA LEU A 15 13.41 -18.20 -33.31
C LEU A 15 12.41 -18.34 -32.15
N PHE A 16 12.90 -18.78 -30.98
CA PHE A 16 12.11 -18.76 -29.75
C PHE A 16 11.97 -17.30 -29.28
N VAL A 17 10.81 -16.69 -29.59
CA VAL A 17 10.42 -15.40 -29.02
C VAL A 17 10.01 -15.64 -27.57
N VAL A 18 10.95 -15.39 -26.64
CA VAL A 18 10.68 -15.46 -25.20
C VAL A 18 9.99 -14.16 -24.80
N LEU A 19 8.65 -14.16 -24.76
CA LEU A 19 7.90 -13.04 -24.20
C LEU A 19 8.10 -13.02 -22.68
N PRO A 20 8.45 -11.88 -22.06
CA PRO A 20 8.48 -11.78 -20.62
C PRO A 20 7.04 -11.79 -20.11
N VAL A 21 6.59 -12.94 -19.60
CA VAL A 21 5.38 -12.99 -18.79
C VAL A 21 5.69 -12.31 -17.47
N ALA A 22 5.34 -11.02 -17.37
CA ALA A 22 5.37 -10.29 -16.12
C ALA A 22 4.25 -10.85 -15.21
N TYR A 23 4.59 -11.85 -14.39
CA TYR A 23 3.73 -12.23 -13.27
C TYR A 23 3.78 -11.10 -12.24
N ALA A 24 2.75 -10.27 -12.19
CA ALA A 24 2.50 -9.44 -11.02
C ALA A 24 2.28 -10.40 -9.84
N GLN A 25 3.31 -10.59 -9.01
CA GLN A 25 3.19 -11.35 -7.77
C GLN A 25 2.25 -10.61 -6.83
N THR A 26 0.97 -10.99 -6.81
CA THR A 26 0.07 -10.61 -5.74
C THR A 26 0.59 -11.26 -4.46
N ASN A 27 1.29 -10.48 -3.62
CA ASN A 27 1.82 -10.98 -2.36
C ASN A 27 0.65 -11.27 -1.40
N PRO A 28 0.33 -12.55 -1.11
CA PRO A 28 -0.83 -12.91 -0.29
C PRO A 28 -0.70 -12.45 1.16
N ALA A 29 0.49 -12.00 1.59
CA ALA A 29 0.72 -11.41 2.90
C ALA A 29 0.08 -10.02 3.08
N ILE A 30 -0.21 -9.31 1.99
CA ILE A 30 -1.01 -8.08 2.04
C ILE A 30 -2.48 -8.53 2.03
N ALA A 31 -2.99 -8.97 3.18
CA ALA A 31 -4.40 -9.30 3.35
C ALA A 31 -5.26 -8.16 2.77
N GLN A 32 -6.23 -8.50 1.92
CA GLN A 32 -7.16 -7.52 1.35
C GLN A 32 -7.88 -6.80 2.50
N VAL A 33 -7.52 -5.54 2.70
CA VAL A 33 -8.15 -4.71 3.71
C VAL A 33 -9.49 -4.27 3.20
N ALA A 34 -10.55 -4.59 3.95
CA ALA A 34 -11.88 -4.16 3.59
C ALA A 34 -12.06 -2.67 3.96
N TYR A 35 -12.08 -1.81 2.95
CA TYR A 35 -12.62 -0.45 3.03
C TYR A 35 -13.64 -0.28 1.90
N LYS A 36 -14.66 0.54 2.12
CA LYS A 36 -15.62 0.94 1.08
C LYS A 36 -15.53 2.44 0.87
N VAL A 37 -15.55 2.84 -0.38
CA VAL A 37 -15.51 4.25 -0.78
C VAL A 37 -16.48 4.51 -1.93
N VAL A 38 -17.16 5.64 -1.87
CA VAL A 38 -18.05 6.19 -2.89
C VAL A 38 -17.55 7.60 -3.21
N ASP A 39 -17.45 7.93 -4.49
CA ASP A 39 -16.99 9.23 -5.01
C ASP A 39 -15.61 9.70 -4.48
N GLY A 40 -14.81 8.77 -3.97
CA GLY A 40 -13.47 9.01 -3.42
C GLY A 40 -13.42 9.71 -2.06
N SER A 41 -14.55 10.14 -1.49
CA SER A 41 -14.60 10.92 -0.23
C SER A 41 -15.66 10.46 0.78
N LYS A 42 -16.62 9.63 0.36
CA LYS A 42 -17.59 8.99 1.25
C LYS A 42 -17.11 7.59 1.57
N VAL A 43 -16.92 7.27 2.84
CA VAL A 43 -16.34 5.98 3.26
C VAL A 43 -17.22 5.28 4.29
N ASP A 44 -17.00 3.98 4.49
CA ASP A 44 -17.63 3.24 5.58
C ASP A 44 -17.22 3.80 6.97
N SER A 45 -17.99 3.41 7.99
CA SER A 45 -17.79 3.91 9.36
C SER A 45 -16.41 3.59 9.93
N ASN A 46 -15.83 2.42 9.63
CA ASN A 46 -14.53 2.01 10.13
C ASN A 46 -13.42 2.85 9.48
N THR A 47 -13.44 2.95 8.15
CA THR A 47 -12.49 3.80 7.41
C THR A 47 -12.58 5.27 7.86
N LEU A 48 -13.79 5.78 8.14
CA LEU A 48 -13.98 7.13 8.69
C LEU A 48 -13.35 7.28 10.07
N GLN A 49 -13.45 6.28 10.95
CA GLN A 49 -12.75 6.31 12.24
C GLN A 49 -11.23 6.30 12.05
N GLY A 50 -10.71 5.58 11.05
CA GLY A 50 -9.30 5.63 10.68
C GLY A 50 -8.82 7.02 10.29
N TRP A 51 -9.59 7.72 9.46
CA TRP A 51 -9.33 9.12 9.11
C TRP A 51 -9.41 10.06 10.32
N LYS A 52 -10.36 9.85 11.24
CA LYS A 52 -10.44 10.62 12.50
C LYS A 52 -9.23 10.38 13.39
N THR A 53 -8.76 9.13 13.50
CA THR A 53 -7.55 8.78 14.25
C THR A 53 -6.32 9.44 13.65
N TRP A 54 -6.16 9.41 12.32
CA TRP A 54 -5.09 10.11 11.61
C TRP A 54 -5.01 11.60 12.01
N ARG A 55 -6.16 12.29 12.01
CA ARG A 55 -6.22 13.72 12.36
C ARG A 55 -6.00 13.98 13.84
N ALA A 56 -6.62 13.18 14.70
CA ALA A 56 -6.55 13.38 16.14
C ALA A 56 -5.14 13.15 16.70
N LEU A 57 -4.37 12.24 16.09
CA LEU A 57 -2.99 11.96 16.47
C LEU A 57 -1.96 12.80 15.70
N ALA A 58 -2.42 13.81 14.94
CA ALA A 58 -1.60 14.77 14.22
C ALA A 58 -0.52 14.13 13.33
N CYS A 59 -0.83 12.98 12.71
CA CYS A 59 0.11 12.21 11.91
C CYS A 59 0.60 13.01 10.67
N GLU A 60 -0.18 13.98 10.21
CA GLU A 60 0.15 14.85 9.08
C GLU A 60 1.37 15.73 9.33
N ARG A 61 1.70 16.03 10.60
CA ARG A 61 2.85 16.87 10.95
C ARG A 61 4.16 16.31 10.43
N CYS A 62 4.26 14.98 10.33
CA CYS A 62 5.44 14.30 9.81
C CYS A 62 5.21 13.72 8.42
N HIS A 63 4.03 13.14 8.17
CA HIS A 63 3.75 12.39 6.95
C HIS A 63 3.01 13.20 5.87
N GLY A 64 2.77 14.49 6.11
CA GLY A 64 2.11 15.41 5.18
C GLY A 64 0.59 15.30 5.20
N ALA A 65 -0.11 16.41 4.92
CA ALA A 65 -1.57 16.49 4.95
C ALA A 65 -2.28 15.50 4.00
N GLN A 66 -1.64 15.21 2.86
CA GLN A 66 -2.11 14.25 1.86
C GLN A 66 -1.39 12.91 1.95
N GLN A 67 -0.68 12.64 3.06
CA GLN A 67 0.06 11.40 3.32
C GLN A 67 1.23 11.18 2.34
N GLN A 68 1.63 12.24 1.65
CA GLN A 68 2.65 12.25 0.60
C GLN A 68 4.09 12.25 1.12
N GLY A 69 4.28 12.32 2.44
CA GLY A 69 5.58 12.44 3.08
C GLY A 69 6.02 13.89 3.26
N MET A 70 6.86 14.12 4.27
CA MET A 70 7.52 15.39 4.55
C MET A 70 8.80 15.08 5.35
N VAL A 71 8.75 15.23 6.68
CA VAL A 71 9.83 14.80 7.59
C VAL A 71 9.86 13.27 7.67
N GLY A 72 8.67 12.66 7.74
CA GLY A 72 8.48 11.22 7.64
C GLY A 72 8.25 10.77 6.19
N PRO A 73 8.36 9.46 5.91
CA PRO A 73 8.17 8.93 4.57
C PRO A 73 6.73 9.12 4.05
N SER A 74 6.57 9.02 2.73
CA SER A 74 5.25 8.94 2.09
C SER A 74 4.53 7.66 2.52
N LEU A 75 3.36 7.81 3.13
CA LEU A 75 2.53 6.67 3.50
C LEU A 75 1.74 6.14 2.30
N VAL A 76 1.43 7.00 1.32
CA VAL A 76 0.86 6.57 0.03
C VAL A 76 1.79 5.58 -0.68
N GLU A 77 3.11 5.81 -0.62
CA GLU A 77 4.08 4.88 -1.22
C GLU A 77 4.38 3.68 -0.32
N ALA A 78 4.56 3.88 0.99
CA ALA A 78 4.89 2.80 1.92
C ALA A 78 3.83 1.68 1.93
N PHE A 79 2.53 2.04 1.90
CA PHE A 79 1.42 1.07 1.95
C PHE A 79 1.21 0.24 0.66
N LYS A 80 2.05 0.45 -0.36
CA LYS A 80 2.14 -0.46 -1.50
C LYS A 80 2.78 -1.80 -1.12
N THR A 81 3.66 -1.79 -0.11
CA THR A 81 4.39 -2.99 0.34
C THR A 81 4.27 -3.26 1.84
N LEU A 82 3.90 -2.26 2.64
CA LEU A 82 3.67 -2.39 4.08
C LEU A 82 2.42 -3.23 4.35
N ASP A 83 2.58 -4.31 5.10
CA ASP A 83 1.48 -5.12 5.58
C ASP A 83 0.95 -4.67 6.95
N LYS A 84 -0.14 -5.30 7.40
CA LYS A 84 -0.84 -4.96 8.65
C LYS A 84 0.01 -5.23 9.89
N ASN A 85 0.85 -6.27 9.87
CA ASN A 85 1.70 -6.63 11.01
C ASN A 85 2.86 -5.65 11.16
N GLU A 86 3.51 -5.28 10.05
CA GLU A 86 4.56 -4.26 10.04
C GLU A 86 4.01 -2.89 10.43
N PHE A 87 2.81 -2.54 9.96
CA PHE A 87 2.13 -1.34 10.40
C PHE A 87 1.92 -1.33 11.93
N HIS A 88 1.32 -2.38 12.49
CA HIS A 88 1.06 -2.49 13.92
C HIS A 88 2.36 -2.38 14.72
N ARG A 89 3.40 -3.14 14.37
CA ARG A 89 4.71 -3.06 15.03
C ARG A 89 5.31 -1.66 14.94
N THR A 90 5.21 -1.00 13.79
CA THR A 90 5.77 0.34 13.60
C THR A 90 5.04 1.39 14.46
N VAL A 91 3.71 1.35 14.57
CA VAL A 91 2.97 2.36 15.35
C VAL A 91 2.92 2.07 16.85
N PHE A 92 3.04 0.81 17.27
CA PHE A 92 3.10 0.40 18.70
C PHE A 92 4.52 0.23 19.26
N GLY A 93 5.55 0.40 18.43
CA GLY A 93 6.93 0.54 18.89
C GLY A 93 7.53 1.91 18.59
N GLY A 94 6.88 2.68 17.71
CA GLY A 94 7.41 3.91 17.16
C GLY A 94 8.71 3.70 16.37
N ARG A 95 9.31 4.82 15.97
CA ARG A 95 10.71 4.91 15.53
C ARG A 95 11.31 6.13 16.21
N VAL A 96 11.46 6.03 17.53
CA VAL A 96 11.73 7.17 18.43
C VAL A 96 13.02 7.90 18.03
N GLU A 97 14.07 7.16 17.70
CA GLU A 97 15.35 7.72 17.21
C GLU A 97 15.21 8.51 15.88
N LYS A 98 14.11 8.30 15.16
CA LYS A 98 13.76 9.01 13.92
C LYS A 98 12.61 10.01 14.13
N GLY A 99 12.20 10.27 15.37
CA GLY A 99 11.15 11.20 15.73
C GLY A 99 9.71 10.69 15.59
N MET A 100 9.50 9.43 15.21
CA MET A 100 8.15 8.84 15.19
C MET A 100 7.81 8.32 16.61
N PRO A 101 6.78 8.85 17.28
CA PRO A 101 6.41 8.42 18.63
C PRO A 101 5.93 6.97 18.67
N ASP A 102 6.07 6.35 19.85
CA ASP A 102 5.34 5.12 20.18
C ASP A 102 3.90 5.48 20.60
N PHE A 103 2.90 4.87 19.94
CA PHE A 103 1.49 5.06 20.23
C PHE A 103 0.86 3.94 21.08
N SER A 104 1.65 3.01 21.63
CA SER A 104 1.18 1.87 22.43
C SER A 104 0.29 2.27 23.61
N SER A 105 0.57 3.41 24.25
CA SER A 105 -0.21 3.96 25.36
C SER A 105 -1.46 4.76 24.93
N SER A 106 -1.63 5.04 23.64
CA SER A 106 -2.78 5.80 23.13
C SER A 106 -4.02 4.91 23.05
N GLN A 107 -5.02 5.19 23.89
CA GLN A 107 -6.33 4.52 23.82
C GLN A 107 -6.98 4.65 22.44
N MET A 108 -6.80 5.80 21.78
CA MET A 108 -7.33 6.02 20.44
C MET A 108 -6.66 5.12 19.41
N MET A 109 -5.33 4.92 19.51
CA MET A 109 -4.60 3.99 18.64
C MET A 109 -5.00 2.53 18.93
N GLN A 110 -5.02 2.12 20.20
CA GLN A 110 -5.43 0.77 20.60
C GLN A 110 -6.79 0.38 20.02
N LYS A 111 -7.75 1.31 20.03
CA LYS A 111 -9.10 1.07 19.49
C LYS A 111 -9.19 1.12 17.96
N ASN A 112 -8.34 1.88 17.28
CA ASN A 112 -8.55 2.25 15.87
C ASN A 112 -7.38 1.93 14.93
N TRP A 113 -6.31 1.28 15.38
CA TRP A 113 -5.14 1.06 14.53
C TRP A 113 -5.49 0.31 13.23
N GLU A 114 -6.41 -0.67 13.29
CA GLU A 114 -6.85 -1.39 12.08
C GLU A 114 -7.66 -0.49 11.15
N ASN A 115 -8.50 0.37 11.70
CA ASN A 115 -9.26 1.36 10.96
C ASN A 115 -8.33 2.38 10.29
N LEU A 116 -7.29 2.82 11.00
CA LEU A 116 -6.24 3.70 10.48
C LEU A 116 -5.48 3.01 9.34
N TYR A 117 -5.14 1.72 9.48
CA TYR A 117 -4.54 0.92 8.43
C TYR A 117 -5.44 0.85 7.19
N ALA A 118 -6.74 0.59 7.35
CA ALA A 118 -7.71 0.57 6.25
C ALA A 118 -7.81 1.92 5.52
N TYR A 119 -7.88 3.02 6.27
CA TYR A 119 -7.86 4.37 5.69
C TYR A 119 -6.59 4.62 4.89
N LEU A 120 -5.41 4.41 5.47
CA LEU A 120 -4.13 4.64 4.80
C LEU A 120 -3.92 3.71 3.61
N LYS A 121 -4.41 2.47 3.68
CA LYS A 121 -4.39 1.55 2.55
C LYS A 121 -5.27 2.04 1.41
N GLY A 122 -6.50 2.48 1.69
CA GLY A 122 -7.37 3.08 0.67
C GLY A 122 -6.80 4.37 0.06
N ARG A 123 -5.99 5.13 0.80
CA ARG A 123 -5.21 6.26 0.25
C ARG A 123 -4.08 5.79 -0.66
N SER A 124 -3.34 4.77 -0.28
CA SER A 124 -2.24 4.18 -1.06
C SER A 124 -2.72 3.53 -2.36
N ASP A 125 -3.88 2.88 -2.31
CA ASP A 125 -4.53 2.25 -3.46
C ASP A 125 -5.16 3.28 -4.41
N GLY A 126 -5.18 4.57 -4.04
CA GLY A 126 -5.74 5.65 -4.85
C GLY A 126 -7.27 5.73 -4.86
N HIS A 127 -7.95 4.87 -4.09
CA HIS A 127 -9.42 4.83 -4.03
C HIS A 127 -10.02 5.94 -3.15
N ILE A 128 -9.30 6.34 -2.10
CA ILE A 128 -9.70 7.45 -1.22
C ILE A 128 -8.85 8.69 -1.58
N LYS A 129 -9.52 9.81 -1.83
CA LYS A 129 -8.90 11.10 -2.16
C LYS A 129 -8.42 11.83 -0.88
N PRO A 130 -7.45 12.75 -1.00
CA PRO A 130 -7.09 13.65 0.09
C PRO A 130 -8.23 14.57 0.51
N GLY A 131 -8.18 15.01 1.77
CA GLY A 131 -9.10 15.99 2.34
C GLY A 131 -10.05 15.39 3.37
N ASP A 132 -11.20 16.03 3.50
CA ASP A 132 -12.23 15.64 4.46
C ASP A 132 -13.06 14.48 3.94
N LEU A 133 -13.39 13.55 4.85
CA LEU A 133 -14.21 12.38 4.55
C LEU A 133 -15.56 12.46 5.23
N GLN A 134 -16.55 11.86 4.59
CA GLN A 134 -17.92 11.73 5.10
C GLN A 134 -18.29 10.24 5.21
N ALA A 135 -19.28 9.93 6.03
CA ALA A 135 -19.87 8.59 6.04
C ALA A 135 -20.69 8.37 4.76
N ILE A 136 -20.70 7.15 4.21
CA ILE A 136 -21.58 6.77 3.08
C ILE A 136 -23.06 7.05 3.41
N ASP A 137 -23.46 6.82 4.67
CA ASP A 137 -24.84 6.99 5.13
C ASP A 137 -25.13 8.37 5.74
N ALA A 138 -24.29 9.37 5.47
CA ALA A 138 -24.57 10.74 5.88
C ALA A 138 -25.83 11.24 5.13
N LYS A 139 -26.98 11.15 5.80
CA LYS A 139 -28.24 11.79 5.40
C LYS A 139 -28.17 13.30 5.57
#